data_AF-A0A9P7SEN8-F1
#
_entry.id   AF-A0A9P7SEN8-F1
#
_cell.length_a   1.000
_cell.length_b   1.000
_cell.length_c   1.000
_cell.angle_alpha   90.00
_cell.angle_beta   90.00
_cell.angle_gamma   90.00
#
_symmetry.space_group_name_H-M   'P 1'
#
loop_
_entity.id
_entity.type
_entity.pdbx_description
1 polymer ?
#
loop_
_entity_poly.entity_id
_entity_poly.type
_entity_poly.pdbx_seq_one_letter_code
_entity_poly.pdbx_strand_id
1 'polypeptide(L)'
;MGYGLPAAIGAKVAQPDALVIDIDGDASFGMTLTELATASQFNIGVKIIVLNNEEQGMVTQWQNLFYEDRYAHTHQVNPDFMKLAESMRIQSRRLVNPADTVEYLTWLINSDGPALLEVVTDKKVPVLPMVPAGSALHEFLVFDGEKDKKRREVMRERTSGLHG
;
A
#
# COMPACT_ATOMS: atom_id res chain seq x y z
N MET A 1 -8.48 0.81 8.96
CA MET A 1 -7.07 1.09 8.61
C MET A 1 -6.23 0.87 9.86
N GLY A 2 -4.97 0.44 9.75
CA GLY A 2 -4.13 0.05 10.90
C GLY A 2 -4.36 -1.36 11.44
N TYR A 3 -5.10 -2.21 10.71
CA TYR A 3 -5.38 -3.58 11.15
C TYR A 3 -4.26 -4.56 10.79
N GLY A 4 -3.61 -4.35 9.65
CA GLY A 4 -2.67 -5.30 9.02
C GLY A 4 -1.58 -5.78 9.98
N LEU A 5 -0.72 -4.86 10.40
CA LEU A 5 0.41 -5.17 11.28
C LEU A 5 0.03 -5.89 12.59
N PRO A 6 -0.86 -5.36 13.46
CA PRO A 6 -1.20 -6.04 14.71
C PRO A 6 -1.88 -7.40 14.48
N ALA A 7 -2.73 -7.54 13.44
CA ALA A 7 -3.34 -8.81 13.11
C ALA A 7 -2.31 -9.84 12.63
N ALA A 8 -1.35 -9.42 11.81
CA ALA A 8 -0.28 -10.27 11.32
C ALA A 8 0.67 -10.72 12.45
N ILE A 9 0.95 -9.86 13.42
CA ILE A 9 1.67 -10.23 14.65
C ILE A 9 0.90 -11.33 15.40
N GLY A 10 -0.39 -11.14 15.67
CA GLY A 10 -1.23 -12.12 16.35
C GLY A 10 -1.31 -13.45 15.60
N ALA A 11 -1.48 -13.40 14.27
CA ALA A 11 -1.50 -14.59 13.42
C ALA A 11 -0.17 -15.34 13.45
N LYS A 12 0.96 -14.65 13.42
CA LYS A 12 2.30 -15.26 13.49
C LYS A 12 2.58 -15.89 14.85
N VAL A 13 2.06 -15.32 15.93
CA VAL A 13 2.11 -15.95 17.26
C VAL A 13 1.25 -17.21 17.31
N ALA A 14 0.05 -17.17 16.72
CA ALA A 14 -0.86 -18.32 16.69
C ALA A 14 -0.37 -19.46 15.78
N GLN A 15 0.39 -19.13 14.73
CA GLN A 15 0.96 -20.07 13.76
C GLN A 15 2.45 -19.77 13.53
N PRO A 16 3.35 -20.18 14.46
CA PRO A 16 4.77 -19.83 14.42
C PRO A 16 5.50 -20.28 13.15
N ASP A 17 5.10 -21.41 12.57
CA ASP A 17 5.73 -21.98 11.38
C ASP A 17 5.16 -21.43 10.06
N ALA A 18 4.02 -20.73 10.10
CA ALA A 18 3.40 -20.18 8.90
C ALA A 18 4.14 -18.93 8.40
N LEU A 19 4.23 -18.78 7.07
CA LEU A 19 4.61 -17.51 6.47
C LEU A 19 3.43 -16.53 6.58
N VAL A 20 3.57 -15.52 7.43
CA VAL A 20 2.55 -14.47 7.62
C VAL A 20 3.05 -13.19 6.96
N ILE A 21 2.29 -12.73 5.97
CA ILE A 21 2.59 -11.51 5.21
C ILE A 21 1.45 -10.52 5.44
N ASP A 22 1.80 -9.33 5.94
CA ASP A 22 0.96 -8.15 5.95
C ASP A 22 1.15 -7.39 4.64
N ILE A 23 0.10 -7.29 3.82
CA ILE A 23 0.07 -6.43 2.63
C ILE A 23 -0.71 -5.19 3.02
N ASP A 24 0.01 -4.12 3.33
CA ASP A 24 -0.57 -2.89 3.86
C ASP A 24 -0.41 -1.71 2.89
N GLY A 25 -1.31 -0.74 3.03
CA GLY A 25 -1.16 0.56 2.38
C GLY A 25 -0.38 1.53 3.26
N ASP A 26 0.37 2.45 2.67
CA ASP A 26 1.11 3.50 3.37
C ASP A 26 0.26 4.28 4.39
N ALA A 27 -0.96 4.70 4.00
CA ALA A 27 -1.87 5.42 4.90
C ALA A 27 -2.40 4.54 6.04
N SER A 28 -2.61 3.25 5.78
CA SER A 28 -3.08 2.29 6.79
C SER A 28 -1.99 1.94 7.78
N PHE A 29 -0.79 1.64 7.28
CA PHE A 29 0.39 1.35 8.07
C PHE A 29 0.76 2.51 9.00
N GLY A 30 0.60 3.75 8.51
CA GLY A 30 0.77 4.99 9.29
C GLY A 30 -0.02 5.06 10.61
N MET A 31 -1.10 4.29 10.76
CA MET A 31 -1.93 4.32 11.97
C MET A 31 -1.35 3.54 13.15
N THR A 32 -0.67 2.42 12.88
CA THR A 32 -0.26 1.46 13.92
C THR A 32 1.17 0.97 13.76
N LEU A 33 2.00 1.68 12.98
CA LEU A 33 3.42 1.37 12.74
C LEU A 33 4.28 1.25 14.01
N THR A 34 3.80 1.70 15.18
CA THR A 34 4.49 1.52 16.46
C THR A 34 4.62 0.04 16.86
N GLU A 35 3.75 -0.83 16.34
CA GLU A 35 3.77 -2.27 16.61
C GLU A 35 4.95 -2.98 15.93
N LEU A 36 5.72 -2.29 15.08
CA LEU A 36 7.04 -2.74 14.65
C LEU A 36 7.95 -3.00 15.86
N ALA A 37 7.85 -2.16 16.91
CA ALA A 37 8.58 -2.38 18.15
C ALA A 37 8.18 -3.68 18.84
N THR A 38 6.88 -4.03 18.82
CA THR A 38 6.35 -5.28 19.38
C THR A 38 6.89 -6.49 18.60
N ALA A 39 6.81 -6.47 17.26
CA ALA A 39 7.34 -7.55 16.44
C ALA A 39 8.85 -7.76 16.68
N SER A 40 9.60 -6.67 16.79
CA SER A 40 11.03 -6.67 17.08
C SER A 40 11.35 -7.21 18.48
N GLN A 41 10.67 -6.72 19.52
CA GLN A 41 10.88 -7.11 20.91
C GLN A 41 10.71 -8.62 21.14
N PHE A 42 9.71 -9.22 20.50
CA PHE A 42 9.40 -10.64 20.65
C PHE A 42 9.96 -11.50 19.51
N ASN A 43 10.75 -10.91 18.60
CA ASN A 43 11.28 -11.56 17.40
C ASN A 43 10.20 -12.33 16.61
N ILE A 44 9.03 -11.71 16.44
CA ILE A 44 7.90 -12.30 15.73
C ILE A 44 8.15 -12.13 14.23
N GLY A 45 8.42 -13.24 13.54
CA GLY A 45 8.86 -13.27 12.14
C GLY A 45 7.82 -12.91 11.08
N VAL A 46 7.04 -11.85 11.30
CA VAL A 46 6.06 -11.32 10.34
C VAL A 46 6.75 -10.58 9.19
N LYS A 47 6.23 -10.71 7.98
CA LYS A 47 6.71 -10.01 6.79
C LYS A 47 5.75 -8.88 6.45
N ILE A 48 6.24 -7.67 6.30
CA ILE A 48 5.41 -6.50 6.00
C ILE A 48 5.75 -6.02 4.59
N ILE A 49 4.73 -5.83 3.76
CA ILE A 49 4.82 -5.17 2.46
C ILE A 49 3.97 -3.91 2.54
N VAL A 50 4.61 -2.74 2.42
CA VAL A 50 3.90 -1.46 2.32
C VAL A 50 3.86 -1.05 0.85
N LEU A 51 2.67 -1.05 0.26
CA LEU A 51 2.43 -0.50 -1.06
C LEU A 51 2.34 1.02 -0.95
N ASN A 52 3.46 1.69 -1.21
CA ASN A 52 3.59 3.13 -1.07
C ASN A 52 3.24 3.83 -2.39
N ASN A 53 2.01 4.34 -2.48
CA ASN A 53 1.55 5.24 -3.54
C ASN A 53 1.42 6.70 -3.05
N GLU A 54 1.84 6.99 -1.81
CA GLU A 54 1.77 8.30 -1.16
C GLU A 54 0.36 8.91 -1.13
N GLU A 55 -0.68 8.08 -1.02
CA GLU A 55 -2.06 8.54 -1.01
C GLU A 55 -3.05 7.57 -0.34
N GLN A 56 -4.19 8.09 0.07
CA GLN A 56 -5.35 7.27 0.43
C GLN A 56 -6.03 6.78 -0.85
N GLY A 57 -5.38 5.86 -1.57
CA GLY A 57 -5.71 5.45 -2.95
C GLY A 57 -7.18 5.07 -3.18
N MET A 58 -7.81 4.41 -2.21
CA MET A 58 -9.23 4.09 -2.29
C MET A 58 -10.10 5.36 -2.29
N VAL A 59 -9.80 6.34 -1.43
CA VAL A 59 -10.57 7.60 -1.36
C VAL A 59 -10.29 8.46 -2.60
N THR A 60 -9.04 8.49 -3.08
CA THR A 60 -8.70 9.25 -4.29
C THR A 60 -9.36 8.67 -5.54
N GLN A 61 -9.52 7.34 -5.64
CA GLN A 61 -10.33 6.72 -6.70
C GLN A 61 -11.77 7.24 -6.72
N TRP A 62 -12.44 7.34 -5.56
CA TRP A 62 -13.79 7.90 -5.49
C TRP A 62 -13.82 9.39 -5.84
N GLN A 63 -12.80 10.15 -5.43
CA GLN A 63 -12.67 11.56 -5.80
C GLN A 63 -12.44 11.75 -7.30
N ASN A 64 -11.71 10.84 -7.96
CA ASN A 64 -11.59 10.83 -9.42
C ASN A 64 -12.93 10.57 -10.11
N LEU A 65 -13.66 9.54 -9.66
CA LEU A 65 -14.87 9.08 -10.33
C LEU A 65 -16.07 10.02 -10.13
N PHE A 66 -16.23 10.58 -8.93
CA PHE A 66 -17.48 11.24 -8.52
C PHE A 66 -17.31 12.70 -8.09
N TYR A 67 -16.07 13.17 -7.91
CA TYR A 67 -15.78 14.53 -7.41
C TYR A 67 -14.75 15.27 -8.27
N GLU A 68 -14.63 14.90 -9.54
CA GLU A 68 -13.85 15.62 -10.55
C GLU A 68 -12.39 15.90 -10.14
N ASP A 69 -11.72 14.89 -9.58
CA ASP A 69 -10.30 14.95 -9.21
C ASP A 69 -9.99 15.98 -8.11
N ARG A 70 -11.00 16.37 -7.32
CA ARG A 70 -10.84 17.26 -6.16
C ARG A 70 -10.39 16.48 -4.93
N TYR A 71 -9.08 16.41 -4.73
CA TYR A 71 -8.49 15.70 -3.59
C TYR A 71 -8.56 16.51 -2.29
N ALA A 72 -9.50 16.15 -1.43
CA ALA A 72 -9.70 16.80 -0.14
C ALA A 72 -9.04 15.99 0.99
N HIS A 73 -7.82 16.38 1.37
CA HIS A 73 -7.08 15.83 2.53
C HIS A 73 -6.80 14.31 2.47
N THR A 74 -6.61 13.79 1.26
CA THR A 74 -6.35 12.36 0.99
C THR A 74 -4.87 12.05 0.71
N HIS A 75 -3.98 12.99 0.98
CA HIS A 75 -2.53 12.87 0.83
C HIS A 75 -1.87 13.19 2.16
N GLN A 76 -1.58 12.16 2.95
CA GLN A 76 -0.77 12.28 4.15
C GLN A 76 0.73 12.34 3.80
N VAL A 77 1.54 12.89 4.70
CA VAL A 77 3.00 12.83 4.58
C VAL A 77 3.49 11.54 5.22
N ASN A 78 4.09 10.66 4.43
CA ASN A 78 4.68 9.42 4.93
C ASN A 78 6.05 9.69 5.59
N PRO A 79 6.40 8.96 6.66
CA PRO A 79 7.77 8.95 7.15
C PRO A 79 8.70 8.21 6.18
N ASP A 80 10.01 8.34 6.36
CA ASP A 80 10.97 7.45 5.72
C ASP A 80 10.87 6.06 6.36
N PHE A 81 10.17 5.12 5.71
CA PHE A 81 9.93 3.79 6.24
C PHE A 81 11.22 3.00 6.48
N MET A 82 12.32 3.31 5.78
CA MET A 82 13.61 2.64 6.02
C MET A 82 14.20 3.06 7.37
N LYS A 83 14.26 4.37 7.62
CA LYS A 83 14.73 4.92 8.91
C LYS A 83 13.80 4.55 10.07
N LEU A 84 12.50 4.50 9.82
CA LEU A 84 11.53 4.04 10.79
C LEU A 84 11.82 2.58 11.18
N ALA A 85 11.96 1.68 10.20
CA ALA A 85 12.24 0.27 10.47
C ALA A 85 13.59 0.09 11.19
N GLU A 86 14.62 0.83 10.79
CA GLU A 86 15.92 0.88 11.48
C GLU A 86 15.77 1.30 12.95
N SER A 87 14.98 2.36 13.23
CA SER A 87 14.74 2.82 14.59
C SER A 87 14.04 1.78 15.48
N MET A 88 13.26 0.89 14.86
CA MET A 88 12.55 -0.23 15.50
C MET A 88 13.34 -1.55 15.46
N ARG A 89 14.59 -1.52 14.96
CA ARG A 89 15.48 -2.68 14.81
C ARG A 89 14.93 -3.77 13.89
N ILE A 90 14.20 -3.37 12.86
CA ILE A 90 13.66 -4.25 11.82
C ILE A 90 14.46 -4.06 10.54
N GLN A 91 14.84 -5.16 9.92
CA GLN A 91 15.48 -5.14 8.61
C GLN A 91 14.50 -4.65 7.54
N SER A 92 14.97 -3.80 6.64
CA SER A 92 14.11 -3.19 5.64
C SER A 92 14.80 -3.02 4.29
N ARG A 93 13.98 -3.02 3.23
CA ARG A 93 14.38 -2.66 1.87
C ARG A 93 13.30 -1.83 1.19
N ARG A 94 13.71 -0.98 0.25
CA ARG A 94 12.82 -0.20 -0.62
C ARG A 94 12.97 -0.65 -2.06
N LEU A 95 11.89 -1.16 -2.64
CA LEU A 95 11.76 -1.54 -4.03
C LEU A 95 11.20 -0.35 -4.83
N VAL A 96 11.97 0.12 -5.81
CA VAL A 96 11.57 1.22 -6.71
C VAL A 96 11.47 0.75 -8.16
N ASN A 97 12.40 -0.09 -8.60
CA ASN A 97 12.42 -0.62 -9.96
C ASN A 97 11.63 -1.94 -10.04
N PRO A 98 10.58 -2.03 -10.87
CA PRO A 98 9.79 -3.26 -11.01
C PRO A 98 10.61 -4.49 -11.42
N ALA A 99 11.76 -4.32 -12.11
CA ALA A 99 12.62 -5.43 -12.49
C ALA A 99 13.20 -6.20 -11.29
N ASP A 100 13.32 -5.54 -10.13
CA ASP A 100 13.94 -6.12 -8.93
C ASP A 100 12.91 -6.83 -8.03
N THR A 101 11.63 -6.88 -8.44
CA THR A 101 10.51 -7.40 -7.64
C THR A 101 10.77 -8.82 -7.12
N VAL A 102 11.24 -9.72 -8.01
CA VAL A 102 11.49 -11.12 -7.64
C VAL A 102 12.60 -11.23 -6.61
N GLU A 103 13.68 -10.45 -6.75
CA GLU A 103 14.79 -10.45 -5.80
C GLU A 103 14.33 -9.97 -4.43
N TYR A 104 13.59 -8.86 -4.37
CA TYR A 104 13.20 -8.23 -3.11
C TYR A 104 12.15 -9.05 -2.36
N LEU A 105 11.21 -9.69 -3.07
CA LEU A 105 10.29 -10.65 -2.46
C LEU A 105 11.03 -11.88 -1.95
N THR A 106 12.03 -12.37 -2.70
CA THR A 106 12.86 -13.51 -2.27
C THR A 106 13.65 -13.17 -1.01
N TRP A 107 14.21 -11.97 -0.90
CA TRP A 107 14.83 -11.49 0.32
C TRP A 107 13.83 -11.48 1.48
N LEU A 108 12.65 -10.87 1.28
CA LEU A 108 11.65 -10.70 2.34
C LEU A 108 11.21 -12.03 2.96
N ILE A 109 10.90 -13.04 2.13
CA ILE A 109 10.41 -14.34 2.61
C ILE A 109 11.51 -15.17 3.28
N ASN A 110 12.78 -14.98 2.89
CA ASN A 110 13.92 -15.72 3.43
C ASN A 110 14.64 -15.03 4.59
N SER A 111 14.29 -13.77 4.89
CA SER A 111 14.80 -13.06 6.05
C SER A 111 14.43 -13.75 7.36
N ASP A 112 15.37 -13.83 8.30
CA ASP A 112 15.07 -14.27 9.67
C ASP A 112 14.39 -13.15 10.46
N GLY A 113 13.44 -13.48 11.33
CA GLY A 113 12.74 -12.47 12.14
C GLY A 113 11.83 -11.53 11.33
N PRO A 114 11.36 -10.42 11.93
CA PRO A 114 10.50 -9.45 11.24
C PRO A 114 11.25 -8.70 10.14
N ALA A 115 10.57 -8.40 9.03
CA ALA A 115 11.16 -7.67 7.91
C ALA A 115 10.12 -6.79 7.20
N LEU A 116 10.53 -5.59 6.78
CA LEU A 116 9.68 -4.62 6.09
C LEU A 116 10.17 -4.35 4.66
N LEU A 117 9.30 -4.51 3.69
CA LEU A 117 9.52 -4.15 2.29
C LEU A 117 8.60 -2.98 1.92
N GLU A 118 9.19 -1.83 1.66
CA GLU A 118 8.48 -0.73 1.01
C GLU A 118 8.52 -0.94 -0.50
N VAL A 119 7.36 -0.90 -1.16
CA VAL A 119 7.25 -0.97 -2.62
C VAL A 119 6.68 0.36 -3.11
N VAL A 120 7.48 1.12 -3.85
CA VAL A 120 7.01 2.34 -4.51
C VAL A 120 6.14 1.91 -5.69
N THR A 121 4.89 2.36 -5.71
CA THR A 121 3.89 1.96 -6.72
C THR A 121 3.33 3.16 -7.46
N ASP A 122 2.71 2.90 -8.61
CA ASP A 122 2.02 3.91 -9.40
C ASP A 122 0.88 4.55 -8.61
N LYS A 123 0.77 5.86 -8.74
CA LYS A 123 -0.29 6.66 -8.14
C LYS A 123 -1.51 6.72 -9.06
N LYS A 124 -2.68 6.99 -8.46
CA LYS A 124 -3.96 7.24 -9.13
C LYS A 124 -4.40 6.08 -10.04
N VAL A 125 -4.12 4.84 -9.63
CA VAL A 125 -4.56 3.63 -10.34
C VAL A 125 -5.87 3.13 -9.71
N PRO A 126 -6.99 3.08 -10.46
CA PRO A 126 -8.24 2.58 -9.92
C PRO A 126 -8.22 1.05 -9.80
N VAL A 127 -8.87 0.53 -8.76
CA VAL A 127 -9.16 -0.91 -8.65
C VAL A 127 -10.32 -1.24 -9.59
N LEU A 128 -10.10 -2.21 -10.47
CA LEU A 128 -11.07 -2.70 -11.46
C LEU A 128 -11.07 -4.26 -11.49
N PRO A 129 -12.23 -4.90 -11.78
CA PRO A 129 -13.51 -4.30 -12.12
C PRO A 129 -14.20 -3.65 -10.91
N MET A 130 -15.11 -2.72 -11.17
CA MET A 130 -15.87 -2.02 -10.12
C MET A 130 -17.36 -1.99 -10.50
N VAL A 131 -18.23 -2.42 -9.59
CA VAL A 131 -19.68 -2.20 -9.68
C VAL A 131 -19.99 -0.92 -8.90
N PRO A 132 -20.36 0.19 -9.56
CA PRO A 132 -20.70 1.43 -8.85
C PRO A 132 -21.90 1.24 -7.92
N ALA A 133 -21.99 2.06 -6.88
CA ALA A 133 -23.11 2.01 -5.96
C ALA A 133 -24.43 2.29 -6.70
N GLY A 134 -25.39 1.38 -6.56
CA GLY A 134 -26.69 1.45 -7.24
C GLY A 134 -26.74 0.73 -8.59
N SER A 135 -25.63 0.22 -9.12
CA SER A 135 -25.61 -0.60 -10.34
C SER A 135 -25.83 -2.09 -10.04
N ALA A 136 -26.38 -2.83 -11.00
CA ALA A 136 -26.49 -4.27 -10.94
C ALA A 136 -25.13 -4.96 -11.14
N LEU A 137 -24.96 -6.19 -10.65
CA LEU A 137 -23.69 -6.92 -10.73
C LEU A 137 -23.16 -7.13 -12.16
N HIS A 138 -24.01 -7.07 -13.18
CA HIS A 138 -23.61 -7.22 -14.59
C HIS A 138 -23.21 -5.88 -15.25
N GLU A 139 -23.36 -4.76 -14.55
CA GLU A 139 -23.07 -3.39 -15.03
C GLU A 139 -21.68 -2.90 -14.56
N PHE A 140 -20.73 -3.83 -14.41
CA PHE A 140 -19.40 -3.52 -13.89
C PHE A 140 -18.55 -2.72 -14.90
N LEU A 141 -17.75 -1.81 -14.37
CA LEU A 141 -16.68 -1.13 -15.09
C LEU A 141 -15.49 -2.09 -15.24
N VAL A 142 -14.91 -2.14 -16.44
CA VAL A 142 -13.69 -2.90 -16.75
C VAL A 142 -12.54 -1.97 -17.09
N PHE A 143 -11.33 -2.51 -17.03
CA PHE A 143 -10.14 -1.80 -17.49
C PHE A 143 -10.20 -1.54 -19.00
N ASP A 144 -9.82 -0.31 -19.38
CA ASP A 144 -9.68 0.14 -20.76
C ASP A 144 -8.51 1.12 -20.79
N GLY A 145 -7.43 0.75 -21.50
CA GLY A 145 -6.20 1.52 -21.51
C GLY A 145 -6.32 2.90 -22.16
N GLU A 146 -7.21 3.07 -23.14
CA GLU A 146 -7.43 4.36 -23.80
C GLU A 146 -8.27 5.29 -22.91
N LYS A 147 -9.26 4.74 -22.20
CA LYS A 147 -9.98 5.50 -21.17
C LYS A 147 -9.07 5.90 -20.02
N ASP A 148 -8.14 5.03 -19.59
CA ASP A 148 -7.21 5.37 -18.51
C ASP A 148 -6.26 6.51 -18.91
N LYS A 149 -5.71 6.48 -20.13
CA LYS A 149 -4.89 7.59 -20.66
C LYS A 149 -5.65 8.91 -20.67
N LYS A 150 -6.87 8.92 -21.22
CA LYS A 150 -7.72 10.13 -21.25
C LYS A 150 -8.05 10.63 -19.84
N ARG A 151 -8.36 9.72 -18.92
CA ARG A 151 -8.59 10.05 -17.51
C ARG A 151 -7.37 10.73 -16.88
N ARG A 152 -6.16 10.21 -17.14
CA ARG A 152 -4.91 10.82 -16.64
C ARG A 152 -4.66 12.20 -17.23
N GLU A 153 -4.92 12.41 -18.51
CA GLU A 153 -4.81 13.73 -19.15
C GLU A 153 -5.76 14.75 -18.51
N VAL A 154 -7.03 14.39 -18.33
CA VAL A 154 -8.04 15.24 -17.68
C VAL A 154 -7.66 15.55 -16.22
N MET A 155 -7.18 14.55 -15.48
CA MET A 155 -6.69 14.71 -14.11
C MET A 155 -5.49 15.67 -14.04
N ARG A 156 -4.56 15.57 -15.00
CA ARG A 156 -3.41 16.46 -15.11
C ARG A 156 -3.82 17.90 -15.36
N GLU A 157 -4.80 18.12 -16.22
CA GLU A 157 -5.37 19.44 -16.49
C GLU A 157 -6.05 20.01 -15.23
N ARG A 158 -6.95 19.26 -14.61
CA ARG A 158 -7.74 19.71 -13.43
C ARG A 158 -6.89 20.04 -12.21
N THR A 159 -5.74 19.38 -12.08
CA THR A 159 -4.86 19.51 -10.91
C THR A 159 -3.63 20.37 -11.19
N SER A 160 -3.59 21.05 -12.35
CA SER A 160 -2.46 21.88 -12.77
C SER A 160 -1.12 21.12 -12.79
N GLY A 161 -1.16 19.83 -13.13
CA GLY A 161 0.01 18.96 -13.21
C GLY A 161 0.50 18.42 -11.87
N LEU A 162 -0.18 18.69 -10.76
CA LEU A 162 0.20 18.13 -9.45
C LEU A 162 -0.06 16.61 -9.36
N HIS A 163 -1.10 16.14 -10.05
CA HIS A 163 -1.45 14.73 -10.18
C HIS A 163 -1.77 14.41 -11.64
N GLY A 164 -1.49 13.19 -12.11
CA GLY A 164 -1.73 12.81 -13.51
C GLY A 164 -0.48 12.77 -14.37
#